data_AF-A0A7W6ZVI2-F1
#
_entry.id   AF-A0A7W6ZVI2-F1
#
_cell.length_a   1.000
_cell.length_b   1.000
_cell.length_c   1.000
_cell.angle_alpha   90.00
_cell.angle_beta   90.00
_cell.angle_gamma   90.00
#
_symmetry.space_group_name_H-M   'P 1'
#
loop_
_entity.id
_entity.type
_entity.pdbx_description
1 polymer ?
#
loop_
_entity_poly.entity_id
_entity_poly.type
_entity_poly.pdbx_seq_one_letter_code
_entity_poly.pdbx_strand_id
1 'polypeptide(L)' 'MEKPRSKAALWLLVIPYIGLLWPSLYNTREPALFGFPFFYWYQLAWVPITAFLTFIAYRSVRHDD' A
#
# COMPACT_ATOMS: atom_id res chain seq x y z
N MET A 1 15.24 -22.51 19.87
CA MET A 1 14.12 -21.58 19.62
C MET A 1 14.22 -21.12 18.19
N GLU A 2 13.57 -21.84 17.27
CA GLU A 2 13.47 -21.40 15.89
C GLU A 2 12.66 -20.10 15.89
N LYS A 3 13.30 -18.97 15.59
CA LYS A 3 12.60 -17.70 15.42
C LYS A 3 11.66 -17.94 14.22
N PRO A 4 10.32 -17.89 14.38
CA PRO A 4 9.44 -18.08 13.25
C PRO A 4 9.78 -17.00 12.21
N ARG A 5 10.40 -17.43 11.10
CA ARG A 5 10.80 -16.59 9.96
C ARG A 5 9.63 -15.71 9.60
N SER A 6 9.82 -14.40 9.68
CA SER A 6 8.71 -13.46 9.76
C SER A 6 8.10 -13.24 8.38
N LYS A 7 7.28 -14.20 7.94
CA LYS A 7 6.26 -13.99 6.89
C LYS A 7 5.34 -12.81 7.22
N ALA A 8 5.45 -12.21 8.42
CA ALA A 8 4.67 -11.06 8.80
C ALA A 8 4.87 -9.86 7.87
N ALA A 9 6.05 -9.73 7.24
CA ALA A 9 6.28 -8.68 6.25
C ALA A 9 5.38 -8.82 5.00
N LEU A 10 4.87 -10.02 4.69
CA LEU A 10 3.93 -10.21 3.58
C LEU A 10 2.55 -9.62 3.89
N TRP A 11 2.17 -9.47 5.17
CA TRP A 11 0.91 -8.82 5.55
C TRP A 11 0.87 -7.34 5.17
N LEU A 12 2.03 -6.68 4.99
CA LEU A 12 2.10 -5.30 4.47
C LEU A 12 1.47 -5.17 3.09
N LEU A 13 1.43 -6.24 2.29
CA LEU A 13 0.85 -6.25 0.95
C LEU A 13 -0.68 -6.21 0.97
N VAL A 14 -1.32 -6.46 2.11
CA VAL A 14 -2.78 -6.37 2.27
C VAL A 14 -3.25 -4.91 2.41
N ILE A 15 -2.38 -4.03 2.90
CA ILE A 15 -2.67 -2.60 3.14
C ILE A 15 -3.28 -1.89 1.91
N PRO A 16 -2.71 -2.00 0.69
CA PRO A 16 -3.31 -1.34 -0.47
C PRO A 16 -4.67 -1.89 -0.86
N TYR A 17 -4.92 -3.18 -0.66
CA TYR A 17 -6.24 -3.74 -0.92
C TYR A 17 -7.27 -3.14 0.03
N ILE A 18 -6.96 -3.01 1.32
CA ILE A 18 -7.85 -2.36 2.30
C ILE A 18 -8.08 -0.89 1.93
N GLY A 19 -7.04 -0.18 1.51
CA GLY A 19 -7.14 1.22 1.08
C GLY A 19 -8.02 1.45 -0.15
N LEU A 20 -8.08 0.47 -1.05
CA LEU A 20 -8.86 0.52 -2.30
C LEU A 20 -10.23 -0.18 -2.21
N LEU A 21 -10.47 -1.01 -1.20
CA LEU A 21 -11.71 -1.77 -1.03
C LEU A 21 -12.92 -0.92 -0.62
N TRP A 22 -12.69 0.33 -0.20
CA TRP A 22 -13.75 1.22 0.25
C TRP A 22 -13.85 2.49 -0.62
N PRO A 23 -14.47 2.41 -1.81
CA PRO A 23 -14.61 3.54 -2.72
C PRO A 23 -15.25 4.77 -2.08
N SER A 24 -16.19 4.59 -1.15
CA SER A 24 -16.84 5.70 -0.44
C SER A 24 -15.89 6.62 0.34
N LEU A 25 -14.66 6.19 0.65
CA LEU A 25 -13.66 7.02 1.31
C LEU A 25 -13.02 8.02 0.34
N TYR A 26 -12.87 7.64 -0.93
CA TYR A 26 -12.13 8.43 -1.92
C TYR A 26 -12.89 8.77 -3.18
N ASN A 27 -14.14 8.35 -3.30
CA ASN A 27 -15.07 8.75 -4.35
C ASN A 27 -15.66 10.14 -4.09
N THR A 28 -14.80 11.08 -3.71
CA THR A 28 -15.12 12.51 -3.61
C THR A 28 -14.33 13.27 -4.67
N ARG A 29 -14.85 14.43 -5.06
CA ARG A 29 -14.15 15.31 -6.00
C ARG A 29 -13.12 16.18 -5.28
N GLU A 30 -13.43 16.52 -4.03
CA GLU A 30 -12.60 17.35 -3.16
C GLU A 30 -11.98 16.51 -2.03
N PRO A 31 -10.75 16.82 -1.59
CA PRO A 31 -9.91 17.93 -2.06
C PRO A 31 -9.24 17.65 -3.42
N ALA A 32 -9.26 18.66 -4.29
CA ALA A 32 -8.52 18.60 -5.55
C ALA A 32 -7.08 19.11 -5.33
N LEU A 33 -6.08 18.36 -5.80
CA LEU A 33 -4.68 18.76 -5.76
C LEU A 33 -4.24 19.16 -7.16
N PHE A 34 -3.78 20.41 -7.34
CA PHE A 34 -3.35 20.92 -8.65
C PHE A 34 -4.41 20.75 -9.77
N GLY A 35 -5.70 20.77 -9.42
CA GLY A 35 -6.80 20.52 -10.35
C GLY A 35 -7.15 19.04 -10.57
N PHE A 36 -6.39 18.10 -9.97
CA PHE A 36 -6.74 16.68 -9.96
C PHE A 36 -7.72 16.35 -8.83
N PRO A 37 -8.89 15.77 -9.12
CA PRO A 37 -9.86 15.36 -8.10
C PRO A 37 -9.30 14.30 -7.13
N PHE A 38 -9.86 14.25 -5.91
CA PHE A 38 -9.45 13.33 -4.84
C PHE A 38 -9.34 11.88 -5.29
N PHE A 39 -10.37 11.38 -5.96
CA PHE A 39 -10.43 10.03 -6.51
C PHE A 39 -9.16 9.62 -7.29
N TYR A 40 -8.65 10.49 -8.16
CA TYR A 40 -7.54 10.17 -9.04
C TYR A 40 -6.20 10.24 -8.33
N TRP A 41 -5.93 11.33 -7.61
CA TRP A 41 -4.63 11.48 -6.96
C TRP A 41 -4.46 10.49 -5.81
N TYR A 42 -5.55 10.11 -5.14
CA TYR A 42 -5.53 9.08 -4.11
C TYR A 42 -5.07 7.74 -4.68
N GLN A 43 -5.66 7.30 -5.80
CA GLN A 43 -5.23 6.09 -6.51
C GLN A 43 -3.78 6.19 -7.00
N LEU A 44 -3.38 7.36 -7.51
CA LEU A 44 -2.01 7.58 -7.97
C LEU A 44 -1.01 7.51 -6.81
N ALA A 45 -1.35 8.05 -5.63
CA ALA A 45 -0.52 7.97 -4.42
C ALA A 45 -0.33 6.53 -3.95
N TRP A 46 -1.30 5.64 -4.20
CA TRP A 46 -1.14 4.21 -3.91
C TRP A 46 -0.06 3.54 -4.75
N VAL A 47 0.28 4.05 -5.93
CA VAL A 47 1.35 3.47 -6.77
C VAL A 47 2.72 3.48 -6.08
N PRO A 48 3.28 4.63 -5.64
CA PRO A 48 4.55 4.64 -4.91
C PRO A 48 4.44 3.97 -3.53
N ILE A 49 3.29 4.06 -2.85
CA ILE A 49 3.08 3.39 -1.55
C ILE A 49 3.17 1.86 -1.73
N THR A 50 2.48 1.29 -2.72
CA THR A 50 2.54 -0.16 -2.99
C THR A 50 3.91 -0.61 -3.43
N ALA A 51 4.59 0.15 -4.28
CA ALA A 51 5.97 -0.13 -4.65
C ALA A 51 6.90 -0.16 -3.43
N PHE A 52 6.75 0.80 -2.51
CA PHE A 52 7.54 0.87 -1.28
C PHE A 52 7.23 -0.29 -0.31
N LEU A 53 5.96 -0.60 -0.09
CA LEU A 53 5.55 -1.76 0.73
C LEU A 53 6.08 -3.08 0.13
N THR A 54 6.01 -3.22 -1.19
CA THR A 54 6.56 -4.38 -1.90
C THR A 54 8.07 -4.47 -1.76
N PHE A 55 8.78 -3.34 -1.82
CA PHE A 55 10.22 -3.29 -1.59
C PHE A 55 10.59 -3.73 -0.17
N ILE A 56 9.87 -3.29 0.85
CA ILE A 56 10.07 -3.73 2.24
C ILE A 56 9.82 -5.23 2.38
N ALA A 57 8.70 -5.72 1.84
CA ALA A 57 8.36 -7.14 1.88
C ALA A 57 9.43 -7.98 1.17
N TYR A 58 9.88 -7.56 -0.01
CA TYR A 58 10.93 -8.23 -0.77
C TYR A 58 12.26 -8.27 -0.01
N ARG A 59 12.67 -7.14 0.58
CA ARG A 59 13.91 -7.08 1.36
C ARG A 59 13.83 -7.95 2.62
N SER A 60 12.68 -8.00 3.28
CA SER A 60 12.47 -8.82 4.47
C SER A 60 12.54 -10.32 4.14
N VAL A 61 11.97 -10.76 3.02
CA VAL A 61 12.04 -12.16 2.58
C VAL A 61 13.46 -12.52 2.16
N ARG A 62 14.15 -11.64 1.42
CA ARG A 62 15.53 -11.87 0.97
C ARG A 62 16.54 -11.93 2.12
N HIS A 63 16.25 -11.30 3.25
CA HIS A 63 17.11 -11.34 4.44
C HIS A 63 16.88 -12.59 5.31
N ASP A 64 15.80 -13.34 5.03
CA ASP A 64 15.48 -14.62 5.66
C ASP A 64 16.09 -15.82 4.91
N ASP A 65 16.66 -15.62 3.72
CA ASP A 65 17.42 -16.63 2.94
C ASP A 65 18.93 -16.50 3.21
#